data_AF-A0A7V0XEH3-F1
#
_entry.id   AF-A0A7V0XEH3-F1
#
_cell.length_a   1.000
_cell.length_b   1.000
_cell.length_c   1.000
_cell.angle_alpha   90.00
_cell.angle_beta   90.00
_cell.angle_gamma   90.00
#
_symmetry.space_group_name_H-M   'P 1'
#
loop_
_entity.id
_entity.type
_entity.pdbx_description
1 polymer ?
#
loop_
_entity_poly.entity_id
_entity_poly.type
_entity_poly.pdbx_seq_one_letter_code
_entity_poly.pdbx_strand_id
1 'polypeptide(L)'
;MGRLKRERLDGLAEFGARLRELREAAGLSQMKVSELMGFNPTHGYKYILKLEKGSVPNPTLRTIISFLEVCGRDWTDVADALPHAGRRKAEPGKPPARPVEVPAPPARAQAGGPARRDPRPLRVRLRAERIAGRERRAAELWQAVTRTEAAVTRLFRSGSFVKPGTRTAKLERSYAGFIRPCCATLQAYARARPRMVENEVSKLVEPAVESGLDRTLLEEIVRLCREHLSGDG
;
A
#
# COMPACT_ATOMS: atom_id res chain seq x y z
N MET A 1 5.83 -19.76 -25.83
CA MET A 1 4.43 -19.97 -25.38
C MET A 1 3.53 -18.95 -26.04
N GLY A 2 2.79 -19.36 -27.08
CA GLY A 2 1.84 -18.49 -27.78
C GLY A 2 0.68 -18.10 -26.86
N ARG A 3 0.42 -16.79 -26.74
CA ARG A 3 -0.68 -16.26 -25.93
C ARG A 3 -1.99 -16.75 -26.55
N LEU A 4 -2.72 -17.64 -25.86
CA LEU A 4 -4.06 -18.05 -26.27
C LEU A 4 -4.88 -16.81 -26.60
N LYS A 5 -5.34 -16.72 -27.85
CA LYS A 5 -6.14 -15.61 -28.38
C LYS A 5 -7.45 -15.65 -27.60
N ARG A 6 -7.57 -14.82 -26.55
CA ARG A 6 -8.79 -14.75 -25.75
C ARG A 6 -9.93 -14.41 -26.69
N GLU A 7 -10.94 -15.29 -26.75
CA GLU A 7 -12.19 -15.04 -27.45
C GLU A 7 -12.69 -13.66 -27.02
N ARG A 8 -12.86 -12.77 -27.99
CA ARG A 8 -13.49 -11.49 -27.74
C ARG A 8 -14.92 -11.83 -27.35
N LEU A 9 -15.33 -11.40 -26.16
CA LEU A 9 -16.74 -11.46 -25.80
C LEU A 9 -17.45 -10.48 -26.72
N ASP A 10 -18.11 -11.01 -27.73
CA ASP A 10 -18.96 -10.23 -28.63
C ASP A 10 -20.07 -9.55 -27.78
N GLY A 11 -20.34 -8.27 -28.05
CA GLY A 11 -21.35 -7.48 -27.33
C GLY A 11 -20.83 -6.51 -26.25
N LEU A 12 -19.54 -6.54 -25.87
CA LEU A 12 -18.97 -5.51 -24.97
C LEU A 12 -18.81 -4.13 -25.62
N ALA A 13 -18.82 -4.06 -26.96
CA ALA A 13 -18.68 -2.80 -27.69
C ALA A 13 -19.90 -1.88 -27.48
N GLU A 14 -21.11 -2.44 -27.53
CA GLU A 14 -22.36 -1.71 -27.27
C GLU A 14 -22.43 -1.23 -25.82
N PHE A 15 -22.09 -2.10 -24.87
CA PHE A 15 -21.95 -1.72 -23.46
C PHE A 15 -20.97 -0.56 -23.26
N GLY A 16 -19.80 -0.62 -23.91
CA GLY A 16 -18.80 0.44 -23.85
C GLY A 16 -19.30 1.76 -24.44
N ALA A 17 -19.98 1.71 -25.59
CA ALA A 17 -20.58 2.87 -26.22
C ALA A 17 -21.64 3.51 -25.31
N ARG A 18 -22.47 2.69 -24.65
CA ARG A 18 -23.45 3.18 -23.68
C ARG A 18 -22.82 3.91 -22.52
N LEU A 19 -21.74 3.38 -21.94
CA LEU A 19 -21.00 4.08 -20.88
C LEU A 19 -20.42 5.42 -21.37
N ARG A 20 -19.97 5.49 -22.62
CA ARG A 20 -19.48 6.73 -23.22
C ARG A 20 -20.58 7.78 -23.33
N GLU A 21 -21.76 7.41 -23.82
CA GLU A 21 -22.93 8.30 -23.90
C GLU A 21 -23.30 8.86 -22.53
N LEU A 22 -23.36 8.00 -21.51
CA LEU A 22 -23.68 8.42 -20.13
C LEU A 22 -22.65 9.40 -19.57
N ARG A 23 -21.36 9.18 -19.85
CA ARG A 23 -20.29 10.11 -19.46
C ARG A 23 -20.43 11.46 -20.16
N GLU A 24 -20.68 11.44 -21.47
CA GLU A 24 -20.82 12.65 -22.28
C GLU A 24 -22.06 13.46 -21.86
N ALA A 25 -23.17 12.79 -21.57
CA ALA A 25 -24.37 13.40 -21.00
C ALA A 25 -24.14 14.01 -19.61
N ALA A 26 -23.21 13.47 -18.83
CA ALA A 26 -22.79 14.04 -17.54
C ALA A 26 -21.77 15.19 -17.69
N GLY A 27 -21.33 15.52 -18.91
CA GLY A 27 -20.34 16.58 -19.16
C GLY A 27 -18.93 16.27 -18.65
N LEU A 28 -18.61 14.98 -18.41
CA LEU A 28 -17.34 14.58 -17.81
C LEU A 28 -16.31 14.15 -18.86
N SER A 29 -15.07 14.58 -18.69
CA SER A 29 -13.94 14.02 -19.47
C SER A 29 -13.53 12.65 -18.91
N GLN A 30 -12.93 11.80 -19.75
CA GLN A 30 -12.39 10.51 -19.31
C GLN A 30 -11.36 10.66 -18.17
N MET A 31 -10.58 11.75 -18.22
CA MET A 31 -9.62 12.08 -17.16
C MET A 31 -10.35 12.38 -15.85
N LYS A 32 -11.42 13.18 -15.90
CA LYS A 32 -12.19 13.53 -14.71
C LYS A 32 -12.88 12.33 -14.09
N VAL A 33 -13.49 11.45 -14.90
CA VAL A 33 -14.06 10.18 -14.41
C VAL A 33 -12.99 9.34 -13.72
N SER A 34 -11.81 9.21 -14.35
CA SER A 34 -10.73 8.41 -13.76
C SER A 34 -10.22 8.95 -12.42
N GLU A 35 -10.18 10.28 -12.27
CA GLU A 35 -9.83 10.96 -11.02
C GLU A 35 -10.88 10.70 -9.93
N LEU A 36 -12.16 10.88 -10.25
CA LEU A 36 -13.27 10.68 -9.31
C LEU A 36 -13.40 9.21 -8.87
N MET A 37 -13.10 8.25 -9.74
CA MET A 37 -13.01 6.83 -9.40
C MET A 37 -11.77 6.46 -8.56
N GLY A 38 -10.84 7.41 -8.35
CA GLY A 38 -9.61 7.19 -7.59
C GLY A 38 -8.57 6.35 -8.34
N PHE A 39 -8.59 6.37 -9.67
CA PHE A 39 -7.50 5.80 -10.47
C PHE A 39 -6.28 6.74 -10.49
N ASN A 40 -5.13 6.21 -10.91
CA ASN A 40 -3.91 7.01 -11.02
C ASN A 40 -4.10 8.07 -12.13
N PRO A 41 -3.89 9.37 -11.86
CA PRO A 41 -4.10 10.44 -12.85
C PRO A 41 -3.28 10.27 -14.14
N THR A 42 -2.10 9.66 -14.07
CA THR A 42 -1.21 9.49 -15.24
C THR A 42 -1.71 8.42 -16.23
N HIS A 43 -2.47 7.43 -15.76
CA HIS A 43 -2.83 6.25 -16.56
C HIS A 43 -4.30 5.82 -16.48
N GLY A 44 -5.07 6.39 -15.55
CA GLY A 44 -6.46 6.03 -15.28
C GLY A 44 -7.37 6.26 -16.47
N TYR A 45 -7.18 7.37 -17.18
CA TYR A 45 -7.97 7.69 -18.38
C TYR A 45 -7.83 6.64 -19.49
N LYS A 46 -6.67 5.96 -19.61
CA LYS A 46 -6.46 4.88 -20.59
C LYS A 46 -7.31 3.66 -20.28
N TYR A 47 -7.57 3.40 -19.00
CA TYR A 47 -8.46 2.32 -18.59
C TYR A 47 -9.92 2.67 -18.92
N ILE A 48 -10.34 3.90 -18.64
CA ILE A 48 -11.67 4.41 -19.02
C ILE A 48 -11.88 4.34 -20.54
N LEU A 49 -10.89 4.78 -21.32
CA LEU A 49 -10.93 4.67 -22.78
C LEU A 49 -11.09 3.22 -23.26
N LYS A 50 -10.39 2.26 -22.65
CA LYS A 50 -10.54 0.84 -22.99
C LYS A 50 -11.90 0.29 -22.58
N LEU A 51 -12.45 0.77 -21.46
CA LEU A 51 -13.76 0.38 -20.95
C LEU A 51 -14.86 0.85 -21.91
N GLU A 52 -14.82 2.13 -22.33
CA GLU A 52 -15.74 2.73 -23.30
C GLU A 52 -15.62 2.10 -24.70
N LYS A 53 -14.47 1.51 -25.04
CA LYS A 53 -14.28 0.75 -26.29
C LYS A 53 -14.73 -0.71 -26.19
N GLY A 54 -15.25 -1.17 -25.05
CA GLY A 54 -15.54 -2.58 -24.81
C GLY A 54 -14.31 -3.50 -24.85
N SER A 55 -13.11 -2.92 -24.73
CA SER A 55 -11.83 -3.63 -24.87
C SER A 55 -11.28 -4.16 -23.54
N VAL A 56 -11.96 -3.88 -22.42
CA VAL A 56 -11.62 -4.45 -21.11
C VAL A 56 -12.31 -5.82 -21.01
N PRO A 57 -11.56 -6.93 -20.98
CA PRO A 57 -12.16 -8.24 -20.77
C PRO A 57 -12.64 -8.33 -19.31
N ASN A 58 -13.93 -8.62 -19.13
CA ASN A 58 -14.58 -8.78 -17.81
C ASN A 58 -14.37 -7.58 -16.87
N PRO A 59 -14.94 -6.40 -17.17
CA PRO A 59 -14.94 -5.31 -16.20
C PRO A 59 -15.63 -5.75 -14.91
N THR A 60 -15.03 -5.47 -13.76
CA THR A 60 -15.64 -5.86 -12.49
C THR A 60 -16.93 -5.07 -12.26
N LEU A 61 -17.96 -5.69 -11.63
CA LEU A 61 -19.20 -4.99 -11.26
C LEU A 61 -18.92 -3.71 -10.47
N ARG A 62 -17.93 -3.77 -9.56
CA ARG A 62 -17.47 -2.61 -8.80
C ARG A 62 -17.05 -1.46 -9.70
N THR A 63 -16.26 -1.74 -10.74
CA THR A 63 -15.82 -0.74 -11.73
C THR A 63 -17.02 -0.09 -12.41
N ILE A 64 -17.98 -0.89 -12.84
CA ILE A 64 -19.18 -0.39 -13.55
C ILE A 64 -20.02 0.48 -12.63
N ILE A 65 -20.33 0.00 -11.43
CA ILE A 65 -21.10 0.76 -10.42
C ILE A 65 -20.41 2.08 -10.10
N SER A 66 -19.09 2.06 -9.86
CA SER A 66 -18.33 3.27 -9.54
C SER A 66 -18.31 4.27 -10.71
N PHE A 67 -18.35 3.79 -11.95
CA PHE A 67 -18.44 4.64 -13.14
C PHE A 67 -19.80 5.31 -13.23
N LEU A 68 -20.88 4.55 -13.00
CA LEU A 68 -22.26 5.04 -13.03
C LEU A 68 -22.50 6.06 -11.91
N GLU A 69 -22.06 5.78 -10.68
CA GLU A 69 -22.15 6.70 -9.55
C GLU A 69 -21.49 8.06 -9.86
N VAL A 70 -20.30 8.03 -10.49
CA VAL A 70 -19.58 9.25 -10.90
C VAL A 70 -20.33 10.03 -11.98
N CYS A 71 -21.06 9.34 -12.86
CA CYS A 71 -21.89 9.96 -13.89
C CYS A 71 -23.29 10.35 -13.38
N GLY A 72 -23.63 10.06 -12.12
CA GLY A 72 -24.97 10.28 -11.58
C GLY A 72 -26.04 9.39 -12.22
N ARG A 73 -25.68 8.16 -12.58
CA ARG A 73 -26.53 7.18 -13.28
C ARG A 73 -26.71 5.92 -12.47
N ASP A 74 -27.76 5.17 -12.79
CA ASP A 74 -28.12 3.92 -12.13
C ASP A 74 -27.88 2.70 -13.03
N TRP A 75 -27.91 1.51 -12.44
CA TRP A 75 -27.71 0.24 -13.16
C TRP A 75 -28.72 0.03 -14.30
N THR A 76 -29.93 0.55 -14.15
CA THR A 76 -31.00 0.46 -15.17
C THR A 76 -30.64 1.14 -16.48
N ASP A 77 -29.74 2.14 -16.47
CA ASP A 77 -29.36 2.90 -17.65
C ASP A 77 -28.45 2.11 -18.63
N VAL A 78 -27.90 0.99 -18.16
CA VAL A 78 -26.95 0.15 -18.92
C VAL A 78 -27.32 -1.33 -18.97
N ALA A 79 -28.40 -1.74 -18.30
CA ALA A 79 -28.77 -3.14 -18.16
C ALA A 79 -29.17 -3.79 -19.51
N ASP A 80 -29.75 -3.00 -20.39
CA ASP A 80 -30.13 -3.36 -21.77
C ASP A 80 -28.90 -3.59 -22.67
N ALA A 81 -27.84 -2.81 -22.46
CA ALA A 81 -26.61 -2.86 -23.25
C ALA A 81 -25.63 -3.96 -22.81
N LEU A 82 -25.95 -4.74 -21.76
CA LEU A 82 -25.10 -5.84 -21.33
C LEU A 82 -25.18 -7.01 -22.31
N PRO A 83 -24.03 -7.60 -22.70
CA PRO A 83 -24.04 -8.81 -23.49
C PRO A 83 -24.83 -9.86 -22.72
N HIS A 84 -25.88 -10.37 -23.35
CA HIS A 84 -26.62 -11.50 -22.82
C HIS A 84 -25.62 -12.64 -22.77
N ALA A 85 -25.13 -12.98 -21.56
CA ALA A 85 -24.20 -14.08 -21.38
C ALA A 85 -24.84 -15.28 -22.05
N GLY A 86 -24.29 -15.66 -23.21
CA GLY A 86 -24.89 -16.67 -24.05
C GLY A 86 -25.24 -17.84 -23.15
N ARG A 87 -26.52 -18.23 -23.15
CA ARG A 87 -26.96 -19.48 -22.54
C ARG A 87 -26.07 -20.55 -23.15
N ARG A 88 -24.97 -20.92 -22.48
CA ARG A 88 -24.33 -22.20 -22.74
C ARG A 88 -25.48 -23.18 -22.56
N LYS A 89 -25.85 -23.90 -23.63
CA LYS A 89 -26.77 -25.03 -23.53
C LYS A 89 -26.30 -25.84 -22.33
N ALA A 90 -27.09 -25.82 -21.26
CA ALA A 90 -26.76 -26.55 -20.06
C ALA A 90 -26.68 -28.01 -20.46
N GLU A 91 -25.51 -28.62 -20.37
CA GLU A 91 -25.43 -30.07 -20.45
C GLU A 91 -26.27 -30.64 -19.29
N PRO A 92 -27.23 -31.53 -19.57
CA PRO A 92 -28.12 -32.06 -18.56
C PRO A 92 -27.34 -33.11 -17.76
N GLY A 93 -26.94 -32.82 -16.52
CA GLY A 93 -26.22 -33.87 -15.78
C GLY A 93 -25.69 -33.59 -14.38
N LYS A 94 -26.10 -32.53 -13.67
CA LYS A 94 -25.78 -32.48 -12.23
C LYS A 94 -26.94 -31.91 -11.41
N PRO A 95 -27.55 -32.71 -10.50
CA PRO A 95 -28.62 -32.20 -9.65
C PRO A 95 -28.09 -31.09 -8.73
N PRO A 96 -28.88 -30.04 -8.47
CA PRO A 96 -28.47 -28.92 -7.64
C PRO A 96 -28.22 -29.38 -6.20
N ALA A 97 -27.10 -28.92 -5.63
CA ALA A 97 -26.82 -29.08 -4.22
C ALA A 97 -27.94 -28.43 -3.39
N ARG A 98 -28.33 -29.10 -2.30
CA ARG A 98 -29.39 -28.70 -1.38
C ARG A 98 -29.26 -27.22 -0.95
N PRO A 99 -30.37 -26.51 -0.72
CA PRO A 99 -30.34 -25.16 -0.17
C PRO A 99 -29.65 -25.22 1.21
N VAL A 100 -28.53 -24.51 1.34
CA VAL A 100 -27.95 -24.24 2.65
C VAL A 100 -28.82 -23.18 3.29
N GLU A 101 -29.55 -23.53 4.34
CA GLU A 101 -30.22 -22.57 5.21
C GLU A 101 -29.18 -21.56 5.71
N VAL A 102 -29.31 -20.31 5.24
CA VAL A 102 -28.49 -19.21 5.72
C VAL A 102 -29.06 -18.83 7.10
N PRO A 103 -28.31 -18.98 8.20
CA PRO A 103 -28.79 -18.59 9.51
C PRO A 103 -29.11 -17.08 9.50
N ALA A 104 -30.26 -16.72 10.07
CA ALA A 104 -30.73 -15.36 10.14
C ALA A 104 -29.64 -14.45 10.75
N PRO A 105 -29.34 -13.28 10.14
CA PRO A 105 -28.35 -12.37 10.68
C PRO A 105 -28.78 -11.91 12.09
N PRO A 106 -27.86 -11.85 13.07
CA PRO A 106 -28.20 -11.42 14.41
C PRO A 106 -28.74 -9.99 14.39
N ALA A 107 -29.79 -9.77 15.19
CA ALA A 107 -30.45 -8.49 15.35
C ALA A 107 -29.42 -7.38 15.58
N ARG A 108 -29.39 -6.42 14.66
CA ARG A 108 -28.45 -5.31 14.63
C ARG A 108 -28.71 -4.43 15.85
N ALA A 109 -27.88 -4.58 16.88
CA ALA A 109 -27.90 -3.70 18.05
C ALA A 109 -27.74 -2.24 17.56
N GLN A 110 -28.75 -1.42 17.86
CA GLN A 110 -28.77 0.00 17.56
C GLN A 110 -27.76 0.72 18.48
N ALA A 111 -26.49 0.63 18.14
CA ALA A 111 -25.42 1.32 18.85
C ALA A 111 -25.14 2.67 18.16
N GLY A 112 -25.55 3.75 18.83
CA GLY A 112 -24.97 5.09 18.71
C GLY A 112 -25.31 5.86 17.43
N GLY A 113 -25.78 7.10 17.60
CA GLY A 113 -26.08 8.04 16.52
C GLY A 113 -24.95 8.16 15.48
N PRO A 114 -25.28 8.56 14.23
CA PRO A 114 -24.35 8.52 13.13
C PRO A 114 -23.21 9.51 13.37
N ALA A 115 -22.05 9.00 13.82
CA ALA A 115 -20.79 9.65 13.57
C ALA A 115 -20.75 9.95 12.08
N ARG A 116 -20.78 11.24 11.70
CA ARG A 116 -20.77 11.70 10.31
C ARG A 116 -19.75 10.88 9.53
N ARG A 117 -20.24 9.96 8.70
CA ARG A 117 -19.37 9.11 7.89
C ARG A 117 -18.60 10.04 6.99
N ASP A 118 -17.27 9.97 7.08
CA ASP A 118 -16.37 10.65 6.16
C ASP A 118 -16.86 10.38 4.71
N PRO A 119 -17.21 11.43 3.94
CA PRO A 119 -17.82 11.28 2.63
C PRO A 119 -16.87 10.66 1.59
N ARG A 120 -15.58 10.53 1.92
CA ARG A 120 -14.58 10.00 1.01
C ARG A 120 -14.77 8.48 0.79
N PRO A 121 -14.59 7.98 -0.45
CA PRO A 121 -14.62 6.55 -0.74
C PRO A 121 -13.65 5.76 0.14
N LEU A 122 -14.03 4.55 0.58
CA LEU A 122 -13.22 3.71 1.49
C LEU A 122 -11.77 3.52 1.02
N ARG A 123 -11.54 3.38 -0.29
CA ARG A 123 -10.20 3.24 -0.87
C ARG A 123 -9.32 4.47 -0.63
N VAL A 124 -9.90 5.66 -0.71
CA VAL A 124 -9.20 6.93 -0.47
C VAL A 124 -8.81 7.02 1.00
N ARG A 125 -9.72 6.66 1.91
CA ARG A 125 -9.47 6.62 3.36
C ARG A 125 -8.35 5.65 3.72
N LEU A 126 -8.44 4.40 3.27
CA LEU A 126 -7.40 3.39 3.52
C LEU A 126 -6.03 3.78 2.92
N ARG A 127 -6.03 4.46 1.77
CA ARG A 127 -4.80 4.99 1.17
C ARG A 127 -4.21 6.11 2.02
N ALA A 128 -5.02 7.07 2.46
CA ALA A 128 -4.61 8.16 3.32
C ALA A 128 -4.06 7.65 4.66
N GLU A 129 -4.76 6.70 5.30
CA GLU A 129 -4.31 6.04 6.53
C GLU A 129 -2.97 5.32 6.35
N ARG A 130 -2.78 4.64 5.20
CA ARG A 130 -1.51 3.98 4.89
C ARG A 130 -0.37 4.98 4.67
N ILE A 131 -0.64 6.11 4.01
CA ILE A 131 0.35 7.18 3.80
C ILE A 131 0.71 7.82 5.13
N ALA A 132 -0.27 8.26 5.91
CA ALA A 132 -0.06 8.83 7.24
C ALA A 132 0.68 7.85 8.16
N GLY A 133 0.37 6.55 8.09
CA GLY A 133 1.11 5.53 8.81
C GLY A 133 2.56 5.38 8.37
N ARG A 134 2.88 5.58 7.08
CA ARG A 134 4.28 5.60 6.59
C ARG A 134 5.01 6.84 7.07
N GLU A 135 4.36 8.00 7.00
CA GLU A 135 4.92 9.28 7.46
C GLU A 135 5.24 9.24 8.96
N ARG A 136 4.33 8.71 9.79
CA ARG A 136 4.59 8.51 11.23
C ARG A 136 5.80 7.61 11.47
N ARG A 137 5.87 6.45 10.81
CA ARG A 137 7.01 5.53 10.97
C ARG A 137 8.33 6.15 10.50
N ALA A 138 8.29 6.93 9.42
CA ALA A 138 9.47 7.66 8.94
C ALA A 138 9.90 8.73 9.95
N ALA A 139 8.96 9.48 10.53
CA ALA A 139 9.26 10.47 11.56
C ALA A 139 9.85 9.82 12.82
N GLU A 140 9.26 8.73 13.31
CA GLU A 140 9.79 7.93 14.43
C GLU A 140 11.22 7.45 14.16
N LEU A 141 11.49 6.94 12.95
CA LEU A 141 12.82 6.49 12.53
C LEU A 141 13.84 7.62 12.57
N TRP A 142 13.50 8.77 11.97
CA TRP A 142 14.41 9.92 11.92
C TRP A 142 14.67 10.49 13.30
N GLN A 143 13.67 10.53 14.18
CA GLN A 143 13.88 10.93 15.58
C GLN A 143 14.83 9.98 16.31
N ALA A 144 14.67 8.67 16.13
CA ALA A 144 15.59 7.69 16.72
C ALA A 144 17.02 7.86 16.20
N VAL A 145 17.20 8.04 14.88
CA VAL A 145 18.51 8.33 14.27
C VAL A 145 19.14 9.58 14.88
N THR A 146 18.41 10.69 14.97
CA THR A 146 18.93 11.93 15.55
C THR A 146 19.33 11.77 17.02
N ARG A 147 18.54 11.04 17.81
CA ARG A 147 18.88 10.74 19.22
C ARG A 147 20.14 9.89 19.32
N THR A 148 20.27 8.85 18.51
CA THR A 148 21.48 8.00 18.47
C THR A 148 22.70 8.81 18.04
N GLU A 149 22.60 9.60 16.96
CA GLU A 149 23.71 10.47 16.49
C GLU A 149 24.19 11.43 17.60
N ALA A 150 23.26 12.04 18.34
CA ALA A 150 23.59 12.89 19.47
C ALA A 150 24.26 12.12 20.62
N ALA A 151 23.76 10.91 20.97
CA ALA A 151 24.33 10.08 22.01
C ALA A 151 25.76 9.62 21.66
N VAL A 152 25.96 9.17 20.43
CA VAL A 152 27.28 8.77 19.91
C VAL A 152 28.23 9.95 19.91
N THR A 153 27.77 11.13 19.50
CA THR A 153 28.58 12.36 19.56
C THR A 153 29.03 12.69 20.99
N ARG A 154 28.17 12.45 21.99
CA ARG A 154 28.55 12.59 23.41
C ARG A 154 29.61 11.57 23.82
N LEU A 155 29.49 10.31 23.40
CA LEU A 155 30.49 9.26 23.66
C LEU A 155 31.86 9.60 23.05
N PHE A 156 31.88 10.19 21.85
CA PHE A 156 33.12 10.68 21.24
C PHE A 156 33.74 11.85 22.01
N ARG A 157 32.92 12.70 22.64
CA ARG A 157 33.39 13.85 23.44
C ARG A 157 33.87 13.43 24.82
N SER A 158 33.29 12.40 25.43
CA SER A 158 33.71 11.90 26.74
C SER A 158 35.04 11.12 26.69
N GLY A 159 35.49 10.71 25.51
CA GLY A 159 36.72 9.92 25.35
C GLY A 159 36.60 8.46 25.80
N SER A 160 35.38 7.99 26.06
CA SER A 160 35.13 6.66 26.64
C SER A 160 35.49 5.50 25.71
N PHE A 161 35.45 5.70 24.39
CA PHE A 161 35.64 4.64 23.40
C PHE A 161 36.80 4.88 22.43
N VAL A 162 37.27 6.13 22.31
CA VAL A 162 38.29 6.49 21.32
C VAL A 162 39.40 7.25 22.03
N LYS A 163 40.64 6.79 21.85
CA LYS A 163 41.82 7.42 22.43
C LYS A 163 41.86 8.91 22.02
N PRO A 164 42.11 9.83 22.96
CA PRO A 164 42.29 11.24 22.63
C PRO A 164 43.45 11.37 21.63
N GLY A 165 43.15 11.75 20.39
CA GLY A 165 44.13 11.87 19.29
C GLY A 165 43.85 11.04 18.04
N THR A 166 43.04 9.96 18.12
CA THR A 166 42.65 9.17 16.94
C THR A 166 41.32 9.62 16.32
N ARG A 167 40.69 10.64 16.91
CA ARG A 167 39.42 11.21 16.44
C ARG A 167 39.64 12.02 15.18
N THR A 168 39.14 11.52 14.06
CA THR A 168 39.13 12.24 12.78
C THR A 168 37.69 12.47 12.32
N ALA A 169 37.44 13.57 11.59
CA ALA A 169 36.13 13.83 10.98
C ALA A 169 35.72 12.74 9.97
N LYS A 170 36.68 11.97 9.44
CA LYS A 170 36.40 10.80 8.60
C LYS A 170 35.77 9.68 9.43
N LEU A 171 36.37 9.36 10.59
CA LEU A 171 35.88 8.33 11.48
C LEU A 171 34.46 8.62 11.98
N GLU A 172 34.20 9.85 12.43
CA GLU A 172 32.85 10.26 12.87
C GLU A 172 31.80 10.09 11.77
N ARG A 173 32.14 10.47 10.53
CA ARG A 173 31.25 10.29 9.38
C ARG A 173 30.99 8.82 9.08
N SER A 174 31.97 7.94 9.27
CA SER A 174 31.78 6.49 9.10
C SER A 174 30.79 5.94 10.13
N TYR A 175 30.90 6.31 11.41
CA TYR A 175 29.94 5.91 12.43
C TYR A 175 28.55 6.50 12.20
N ALA A 176 28.45 7.78 11.83
CA ALA A 176 27.17 8.39 11.44
C ALA A 176 26.54 7.67 10.23
N GLY A 177 27.36 7.24 9.28
CA GLY A 177 26.95 6.42 8.13
C GLY A 177 26.39 5.05 8.53
N PHE A 178 26.83 4.48 9.66
CA PHE A 178 26.34 3.21 10.18
C PHE A 178 25.01 3.33 10.96
N ILE A 179 24.77 4.45 11.65
CA ILE A 179 23.57 4.64 12.50
C ILE A 179 22.27 4.50 11.68
N ARG A 180 22.20 5.14 10.50
CA ARG A 180 21.02 5.13 9.63
C ARG A 180 20.59 3.72 9.18
N PRO A 181 21.45 2.91 8.54
CA PRO A 181 21.09 1.56 8.16
C PRO A 181 20.81 0.68 9.38
N CYS A 182 21.50 0.88 10.50
CA CYS A 182 21.23 0.15 11.75
C CYS A 182 19.80 0.40 12.26
N CYS A 183 19.41 1.67 12.46
CA CYS A 183 18.04 2.03 12.88
C CYS A 183 16.98 1.51 11.91
N ALA A 184 17.22 1.64 10.59
CA ALA A 184 16.29 1.20 9.57
C ALA A 184 16.08 -0.33 9.61
N THR A 185 17.16 -1.11 9.75
CA THR A 185 17.10 -2.56 9.89
C THR A 185 16.36 -2.96 11.17
N LEU A 186 16.68 -2.35 12.30
CA LEU A 186 15.99 -2.61 13.57
C LEU A 186 14.49 -2.32 13.45
N GLN A 187 14.09 -1.17 12.90
CA GLN A 187 12.67 -0.80 12.76
C GLN A 187 11.92 -1.75 11.80
N ALA A 188 12.56 -2.16 10.70
CA ALA A 188 11.94 -3.04 9.69
C ALA A 188 11.70 -4.45 10.23
N TYR A 189 12.69 -5.02 10.94
CA TYR A 189 12.67 -6.42 11.35
C TYR A 189 12.09 -6.65 12.75
N ALA A 190 12.16 -5.67 13.67
CA ALA A 190 11.62 -5.82 15.02
C ALA A 190 10.11 -6.16 15.02
N ARG A 191 9.34 -5.59 14.09
CA ARG A 191 7.89 -5.85 13.99
C ARG A 191 7.56 -7.12 13.21
N ALA A 192 8.36 -7.46 12.21
CA ALA A 192 8.02 -8.55 11.28
C ALA A 192 8.63 -9.89 11.69
N ARG A 193 9.89 -9.90 12.13
CA ARG A 193 10.70 -11.11 12.32
C ARG A 193 11.80 -10.88 13.37
N PRO A 194 11.48 -10.88 14.68
CA PRO A 194 12.46 -10.59 15.73
C PRO A 194 13.67 -11.54 15.71
N ARG A 195 13.46 -12.82 15.36
CA ARG A 195 14.55 -13.80 15.22
C ARG A 195 15.56 -13.49 14.11
N MET A 196 15.19 -12.70 13.12
CA MET A 196 16.08 -12.32 12.01
C MET A 196 16.86 -11.04 12.28
N VAL A 197 16.48 -10.26 13.30
CA VAL A 197 17.08 -8.95 13.59
C VAL A 197 18.57 -9.09 13.83
N GLU A 198 19.00 -10.06 14.66
CA GLU A 198 20.42 -10.24 14.98
C GLU A 198 21.24 -10.58 13.74
N ASN A 199 20.74 -11.48 12.87
CA ASN A 199 21.44 -11.84 11.64
C ASN A 199 21.60 -10.64 10.69
N GLU A 200 20.58 -9.78 10.57
CA GLU A 200 20.67 -8.59 9.71
C GLU A 200 21.53 -7.49 10.32
N VAL A 201 21.55 -7.36 11.65
CA VAL A 201 22.47 -6.44 12.34
C VAL A 201 23.91 -6.90 12.18
N SER A 202 24.21 -8.20 12.34
CA SER A 202 25.56 -8.73 12.11
C SER A 202 26.06 -8.47 10.69
N LYS A 203 25.19 -8.58 9.67
CA LYS A 203 25.54 -8.23 8.28
C LYS A 203 25.92 -6.75 8.09
N LEU A 204 25.48 -5.85 8.98
CA LEU A 204 25.90 -4.46 8.98
C LEU A 204 27.18 -4.25 9.80
N VAL A 205 27.32 -4.94 10.92
CA VAL A 205 28.46 -4.79 11.85
C VAL A 205 29.74 -5.35 11.25
N GLU A 206 29.72 -6.56 10.68
CA GLU A 206 30.96 -7.20 10.20
C GLU A 206 31.68 -6.37 9.10
N PRO A 207 31.02 -5.85 8.06
CA PRO A 207 31.69 -4.98 7.07
C PRO A 207 32.19 -3.66 7.67
N ALA A 208 31.49 -3.12 8.68
CA ALA A 208 31.90 -1.92 9.39
C ALA A 208 33.19 -2.16 10.19
N VAL A 209 33.30 -3.33 10.85
CA VAL A 209 34.52 -3.76 11.55
C VAL A 209 35.67 -3.98 10.56
N GLU A 210 35.43 -4.65 9.43
CA GLU A 210 36.41 -4.83 8.36
C GLU A 210 36.93 -3.49 7.81
N SER A 211 36.10 -2.45 7.81
CA SER A 211 36.50 -1.08 7.42
C SER A 211 37.33 -0.33 8.48
N GLY A 212 37.60 -0.96 9.62
CA GLY A 212 38.42 -0.41 10.71
C GLY A 212 37.63 0.31 11.80
N LEU A 213 36.32 0.10 11.89
CA LEU A 213 35.51 0.64 12.99
C LEU A 213 35.59 -0.27 14.22
N ASP A 214 35.67 0.33 15.40
CA ASP A 214 35.68 -0.38 16.68
C ASP A 214 34.36 -1.13 16.91
N ARG A 215 34.46 -2.45 17.13
CA ARG A 215 33.32 -3.35 17.34
C ARG A 215 32.50 -2.97 18.58
N THR A 216 33.17 -2.65 19.68
CA THR A 216 32.51 -2.30 20.95
C THR A 216 31.63 -1.08 20.78
N LEU A 217 32.12 -0.04 20.08
CA LEU A 217 31.33 1.15 19.80
C LEU A 217 30.19 0.88 18.81
N LEU A 218 30.36 -0.02 17.83
CA LEU A 218 29.26 -0.44 16.95
C LEU A 218 28.16 -1.18 17.72
N GLU A 219 28.52 -2.09 18.63
CA GLU A 219 27.58 -2.81 19.49
C GLU A 219 26.84 -1.85 20.43
N GLU A 220 27.53 -0.84 20.97
CA GLU A 220 26.93 0.23 21.76
C GLU A 220 25.95 1.09 20.93
N ILE A 221 26.30 1.39 19.67
CA ILE A 221 25.38 2.05 18.73
C ILE A 221 24.13 1.21 18.52
N VAL A 222 24.28 -0.10 18.29
CA VAL A 222 23.14 -1.02 18.12
C VAL A 222 22.24 -1.00 19.36
N ARG A 223 22.83 -1.01 20.56
CA ARG A 223 22.09 -0.92 21.83
C ARG A 223 21.29 0.39 21.91
N LEU A 224 21.92 1.53 21.67
CA LEU A 224 21.27 2.84 21.68
C LEU A 224 20.13 2.94 20.63
N CYS A 225 20.35 2.40 19.43
CA CYS A 225 19.32 2.34 18.40
C CYS A 225 18.09 1.53 18.86
N ARG A 226 18.29 0.40 19.56
CA ARG A 226 17.18 -0.39 20.12
C ARG A 226 16.41 0.38 21.17
N GLU A 227 17.10 1.01 22.12
CA GLU A 227 16.48 1.81 23.19
C GLU A 227 15.63 2.95 22.63
N HIS A 228 16.19 3.72 21.69
CA HIS A 228 15.48 4.84 21.09
C HIS A 228 14.32 4.44 20.17
N LEU A 229 14.28 3.19 19.67
CA LEU A 229 13.18 2.66 18.86
C LEU A 229 12.09 2.00 19.71
N SER A 230 12.45 1.42 20.86
CA SER A 230 11.48 0.85 21.82
C SER A 230 10.70 1.94 22.56
N GLY A 231 11.28 3.15 22.69
CA GLY A 231 10.66 4.26 23.40
C GLY A 231 10.88 4.24 24.92
N ASP A 232 11.79 3.37 25.39
CA ASP A 232 12.11 3.18 26.81
C ASP A 232 13.27 4.07 27.31
N GLY A 233 13.55 5.19 26.64
CA GLY A 233 14.72 6.04 26.93
C GLY A 233 14.47 7.53 26.86
#